data_AF-A0A8T6HQL2-F1
#
_entry.id   AF-A0A8T6HQL2-F1
#
_cell.length_a   1.000
_cell.length_b   1.000
_cell.length_c   1.000
_cell.angle_alpha   90.00
_cell.angle_beta   90.00
_cell.angle_gamma   90.00
#
_symmetry.space_group_name_H-M   'P 1'
#
loop_
_entity.id
_entity.type
_entity.pdbx_description
1 polymer ?
#
loop_
_entity_poly.entity_id
_entity_poly.type
_entity_poly.pdbx_seq_one_letter_code
_entity_poly.pdbx_strand_id
1 'polypeptide(L)'
;MQGRRIVFSVEHPEHGIRDLELDFGHFDQRRLVGQPLTSVIGIGPPVPPARVSGLVAGKPAERAGLETGDFITAIYGEPVRDWLDMATKVSESPGEELVFSVRRGDTEFDVTIIPETVDVNGSSRGRIGVYRPEPEGRTLRFGPFESLWRSVDHNYLMTVVTLRSIGRMLMAQMSTDNLSGPITIARIAGRTAETGIAEFLAFLAIISISLGLLNLLPIPVLDGGHLMYFLYEGITGRKPSEDALIAGQKIGISAIILLTILAFYNDIMRLF
;
A
#
# COMPACT_ATOMS: atom_id res chain seq x y z
N MET A 1 23.16 7.00 30.74
CA MET A 1 24.20 7.53 29.86
C MET A 1 23.97 9.04 29.66
N GLN A 2 24.12 9.84 30.73
CA GLN A 2 23.94 11.29 30.64
C GLN A 2 25.24 11.93 30.14
N GLY A 3 25.15 12.79 29.12
CA GLY A 3 26.21 13.73 28.75
C GLY A 3 27.29 13.26 27.78
N ARG A 4 27.11 12.16 27.03
CA ARG A 4 28.07 11.76 25.98
C ARG A 4 27.61 12.23 24.61
N ARG A 5 28.39 13.13 24.01
CA ARG A 5 28.45 13.31 22.55
C ARG A 5 28.95 11.99 21.96
N ILE A 6 28.20 11.45 21.02
CA ILE A 6 28.61 10.24 20.30
C ILE A 6 28.90 10.65 18.87
N VAL A 7 30.15 10.44 18.46
CA VAL A 7 30.59 10.66 17.08
C VAL A 7 30.42 9.35 16.32
N PHE A 8 29.67 9.38 15.23
CA PHE A 8 29.50 8.28 14.29
C PHE A 8 30.27 8.61 13.02
N SER A 9 31.22 7.77 12.62
CA SER A 9 31.78 7.83 11.28
C SER A 9 30.85 7.06 10.34
N VAL A 10 30.23 7.77 9.41
CA VAL A 10 29.30 7.22 8.41
C VAL A 10 30.00 7.22 7.06
N GLU A 11 30.16 6.04 6.48
CA GLU A 11 30.72 5.86 5.14
C GLU A 11 29.59 5.93 4.11
N HIS A 12 29.64 6.93 3.23
CA HIS A 12 28.73 7.05 2.09
C HIS A 12 29.42 6.55 0.82
N PRO A 13 28.81 5.63 0.03
CA PRO A 13 29.44 5.01 -1.14
C PRO A 13 30.03 6.02 -2.14
N GLU A 14 29.35 7.14 -2.36
CA GLU A 14 29.81 8.20 -3.28
C GLU A 14 30.52 9.39 -2.61
N HIS A 15 30.39 9.58 -1.30
CA HIS A 15 30.78 10.83 -0.62
C HIS A 15 31.86 10.61 0.46
N GLY A 16 32.38 9.39 0.60
CA GLY A 16 33.41 9.04 1.57
C GLY A 16 32.92 8.97 3.01
N ILE A 17 33.85 8.96 3.96
CA ILE A 17 33.56 8.91 5.40
C ILE A 17 33.25 10.31 5.91
N ARG A 18 32.12 10.47 6.59
CA ARG A 18 31.73 11.68 7.31
C ARG A 18 31.49 11.39 8.78
N ASP A 19 32.05 12.23 9.64
CA ASP A 19 31.77 12.18 11.08
C ASP A 19 30.51 12.96 11.41
N LEU A 20 29.54 12.30 12.04
CA LEU A 20 28.28 12.84 12.53
C LEU A 20 28.31 12.86 14.06
N GLU A 21 28.29 14.05 14.64
CA GLU A 21 28.19 14.23 16.09
C GLU A 21 26.72 14.30 16.51
N LEU A 22 26.28 13.32 17.30
CA LEU A 22 24.98 13.35 17.95
C LEU A 22 25.13 13.79 19.41
N ASP A 23 24.54 14.95 19.73
CA ASP A 23 24.51 15.48 21.08
C ASP A 23 23.31 14.94 21.87
N PHE A 24 23.58 14.05 22.82
CA PHE A 24 22.58 13.48 23.71
C PHE A 24 22.38 14.28 25.01
N GLY A 25 22.98 15.48 25.14
CA GLY A 25 22.93 16.30 26.35
C GLY A 25 21.52 16.72 26.78
N HIS A 26 20.62 16.90 25.82
CA HIS A 26 19.21 17.28 26.03
C HIS A 26 18.23 16.16 25.66
N PHE A 27 18.73 14.93 25.56
CA PHE A 27 17.96 13.81 25.03
C PHE A 27 17.00 13.23 26.08
N ASP A 28 15.72 13.57 25.97
CA ASP A 28 14.68 13.02 26.83
C ASP A 28 14.30 11.60 26.39
N GLN A 29 14.73 10.60 27.16
CA GLN A 29 14.42 9.19 26.93
C GLN A 29 12.90 8.90 26.88
N ARG A 30 12.06 9.75 27.47
CA ARG A 30 10.59 9.61 27.41
C ARG A 30 10.03 9.86 26.02
N ARG A 31 10.75 10.60 25.16
CA ARG A 31 10.33 10.87 23.76
C ARG A 31 10.51 9.67 22.82
N LEU A 32 11.31 8.66 23.21
CA LEU A 32 11.52 7.45 22.41
C LEU A 32 10.35 6.45 22.50
N VAL A 33 9.51 6.56 23.53
CA VAL A 33 8.39 5.62 23.70
C VAL A 33 7.31 5.96 22.67
N GLY A 34 7.25 5.14 21.61
CA GLY A 34 6.22 5.24 20.57
C GLY A 34 6.54 6.20 19.41
N GLN A 35 7.75 6.77 19.33
CA GLN A 35 8.17 7.58 18.19
C GLN A 35 9.30 6.92 17.38
N PRO A 36 9.29 7.02 16.04
CA PRO A 36 10.37 6.52 15.21
C PRO A 36 11.69 7.23 15.53
N LEU A 37 12.81 6.51 15.52
CA LEU A 37 14.15 7.09 15.73
C LEU A 37 14.46 8.25 14.76
N THR A 38 13.85 8.26 13.56
CA THR A 38 13.94 9.36 12.61
C THR A 38 13.47 10.70 13.19
N SER A 39 12.40 10.72 13.97
CA SER A 39 11.86 11.97 14.52
C SER A 39 12.65 12.49 15.73
N VAL A 40 13.45 11.62 16.37
CA VAL A 40 14.15 11.95 17.62
C VAL A 40 15.63 12.24 17.39
N ILE A 41 16.29 11.50 16.49
CA ILE A 41 17.73 11.62 16.22
C ILE A 41 18.07 11.82 14.75
N GLY A 42 17.09 11.90 13.85
CA GLY A 42 17.33 12.08 12.41
C GLY A 42 17.95 10.87 11.70
N ILE A 43 18.15 9.75 12.40
CA ILE A 43 18.64 8.49 11.82
C ILE A 43 17.45 7.63 11.42
N GLY A 44 17.36 7.33 10.12
CA GLY A 44 16.33 6.48 9.54
C GLY A 44 16.89 5.40 8.63
N PRO A 45 16.05 4.43 8.25
CA PRO A 45 16.38 3.55 7.14
C PRO A 45 16.67 4.40 5.89
N PRO A 46 17.59 3.97 5.01
CA PRO A 46 17.89 4.69 3.78
C PRO A 46 16.61 4.94 2.98
N VAL A 47 16.36 6.20 2.63
CA VAL A 47 15.24 6.55 1.75
C VAL A 47 15.63 6.12 0.35
N PRO A 48 14.80 5.32 -0.35
CA PRO A 48 15.15 4.87 -1.68
C PRO A 48 15.32 6.05 -2.64
N PRO A 49 16.23 5.96 -3.63
CA PRO A 49 16.38 7.00 -4.64
C PRO A 49 15.09 7.17 -5.45
N ALA A 50 14.92 8.31 -6.12
CA ALA A 50 13.80 8.57 -7.01
C ALA A 50 13.96 7.80 -8.35
N ARG A 51 13.99 6.47 -8.26
CA ARG A 51 14.07 5.56 -9.40
C ARG A 51 12.69 4.95 -9.69
N VAL A 52 12.35 4.81 -10.94
CA VAL A 52 11.16 4.06 -11.39
C VAL A 52 11.44 2.56 -11.22
N SER A 53 10.86 1.93 -10.20
CA SER A 53 10.98 0.47 -9.98
C SER A 53 9.94 -0.34 -10.76
N GLY A 54 8.88 0.33 -11.23
CA GLY A 54 7.86 -0.23 -12.08
C GLY A 54 6.73 0.77 -12.32
N LEU A 55 5.87 0.46 -13.28
CA LEU A 55 4.79 1.34 -13.72
C LEU A 55 3.44 0.63 -13.65
N VAL A 56 2.40 1.40 -13.32
CA VAL A 56 1.02 0.95 -13.38
C VAL A 56 0.50 1.18 -14.80
N ALA A 57 0.03 0.12 -15.44
CA ALA A 57 -0.47 0.18 -16.81
C ALA A 57 -1.59 1.23 -16.98
N GLY A 58 -1.53 2.00 -18.06
CA GLY A 58 -2.48 3.04 -18.45
C GLY A 58 -2.38 4.34 -17.64
N LYS A 59 -1.47 4.44 -16.65
CA LYS A 59 -1.32 5.63 -15.80
C LYS A 59 -0.41 6.70 -16.42
N PRO A 60 -0.47 7.97 -15.93
CA PRO A 60 0.24 9.09 -16.56
C PRO A 60 1.73 8.85 -16.80
N ALA A 61 2.43 8.21 -15.86
CA ALA A 61 3.85 7.90 -16.00
C ALA A 61 4.15 6.97 -17.18
N GLU A 62 3.36 5.90 -17.36
CA GLU A 62 3.54 4.99 -18.49
C GLU A 62 3.16 5.67 -19.82
N ARG A 63 2.07 6.44 -19.85
CA ARG A 63 1.64 7.19 -21.04
C ARG A 63 2.65 8.24 -21.49
N ALA A 64 3.41 8.81 -20.54
CA ALA A 64 4.45 9.78 -20.81
C ALA A 64 5.78 9.14 -21.25
N GLY A 65 5.86 7.81 -21.33
CA GLY A 65 7.03 7.09 -21.84
C GLY A 65 8.13 6.87 -20.80
N LEU A 66 7.82 6.98 -19.51
CA LEU A 66 8.75 6.51 -18.47
C LEU A 66 8.91 4.99 -18.58
N GLU A 67 10.09 4.51 -18.19
CA GLU A 67 10.45 3.10 -18.18
C GLU A 67 11.04 2.68 -16.84
N THR A 68 11.00 1.37 -16.56
CA THR A 68 11.63 0.82 -15.36
C THR A 68 13.14 1.02 -15.43
N GLY A 69 13.72 1.61 -14.38
CA GLY A 69 15.14 1.97 -14.33
C GLY A 69 15.41 3.46 -14.51
N ASP A 70 14.43 4.25 -14.96
CA ASP A 70 14.55 5.70 -15.08
C ASP A 70 14.79 6.36 -13.72
N PHE A 71 15.71 7.32 -13.68
CA PHE A 71 16.00 8.12 -12.51
C PHE A 71 15.44 9.51 -12.67
N ILE A 72 14.60 9.94 -11.73
CA ILE A 72 14.07 11.30 -11.70
C ILE A 72 15.08 12.18 -10.97
N THR A 73 15.66 13.14 -11.67
CA THR A 73 16.67 14.06 -11.13
C THR A 73 16.05 15.37 -10.67
N ALA A 74 14.99 15.84 -11.33
CA ALA A 74 14.28 17.06 -10.98
C ALA A 74 12.79 17.02 -11.37
N ILE A 75 11.98 17.83 -10.68
CA ILE A 75 10.59 18.16 -11.05
C ILE A 75 10.46 19.68 -11.02
N TYR A 76 9.95 20.28 -12.10
CA TYR A 76 9.91 21.74 -12.29
C TYR A 76 11.28 22.42 -12.18
N GLY A 77 12.35 21.74 -12.61
CA GLY A 77 13.72 22.24 -12.47
C GLY A 77 14.23 22.26 -11.03
N GLU A 78 13.42 21.85 -10.04
CA GLU A 78 13.90 21.64 -8.68
C GLU A 78 14.43 20.22 -8.50
N PRO A 79 15.64 20.03 -7.96
CA PRO A 79 16.20 18.71 -7.69
C PRO A 79 15.26 17.85 -6.84
N VAL A 80 15.20 16.57 -7.18
CA VAL A 80 14.51 15.55 -6.40
C VAL A 80 15.55 14.75 -5.63
N ARG A 81 15.45 14.76 -4.30
CA ARG A 81 16.46 14.14 -3.43
C ARG A 81 16.30 12.64 -3.35
N ASP A 82 15.06 12.20 -3.22
CA ASP A 82 14.72 10.80 -2.97
C ASP A 82 13.27 10.52 -3.41
N TRP A 83 12.86 9.26 -3.27
CA TRP A 83 11.51 8.82 -3.61
C TRP A 83 10.42 9.58 -2.85
N LEU A 84 10.64 9.91 -1.57
CA LEU A 84 9.62 10.54 -0.74
C LEU A 84 9.41 12.01 -1.17
N ASP A 85 10.50 12.71 -1.47
CA ASP A 85 10.48 14.05 -2.05
C ASP A 85 9.72 14.06 -3.39
N MET A 86 10.07 13.13 -4.29
CA MET A 86 9.35 12.94 -5.55
C MET A 86 7.85 12.73 -5.34
N ALA A 87 7.48 11.79 -4.46
CA ALA A 87 6.09 11.45 -4.18
C ALA A 87 5.33 12.62 -3.56
N THR A 88 5.99 13.45 -2.74
CA THR A 88 5.40 14.64 -2.12
C THR A 88 5.09 15.69 -3.18
N LYS A 89 6.09 16.07 -4.00
CA LYS A 89 5.90 17.04 -5.10
C LYS A 89 4.78 16.63 -6.05
N VAL A 90 4.73 15.36 -6.44
CA VAL A 90 3.64 14.83 -7.29
C VAL A 90 2.29 14.87 -6.58
N SER A 91 2.26 14.49 -5.30
CA SER A 91 1.03 14.41 -4.53
C SER A 91 0.39 15.78 -4.29
N GLU A 92 1.18 16.85 -4.25
CA GLU A 92 0.73 18.23 -4.02
C GLU A 92 0.28 18.95 -5.31
N SER A 93 0.53 18.36 -6.48
CA SER A 93 0.19 18.92 -7.80
C SER A 93 -0.86 18.10 -8.56
N PRO A 94 -2.08 17.88 -8.04
CA PRO A 94 -3.14 17.16 -8.75
C PRO A 94 -3.61 17.93 -10.00
N GLY A 95 -3.52 17.29 -11.18
CA GLY A 95 -3.98 17.87 -12.44
C GLY A 95 -3.09 18.99 -13.01
N GLU A 96 -1.97 19.31 -12.36
CA GLU A 96 -0.99 20.28 -12.84
C GLU A 96 0.04 19.62 -13.76
N GLU A 97 0.46 20.31 -14.80
CA GLU A 97 1.44 19.80 -15.75
C GLU A 97 2.86 19.88 -15.16
N LEU A 98 3.40 18.74 -14.73
CA LEU A 98 4.73 18.64 -14.14
C LEU A 98 5.77 18.29 -15.22
N VAL A 99 6.88 19.02 -15.26
CA VAL A 99 8.05 18.68 -16.09
C VAL A 99 9.05 17.90 -15.24
N PHE A 100 9.34 16.66 -15.62
CA PHE A 100 10.28 15.77 -14.97
C PHE A 100 11.58 15.73 -15.77
N SER A 101 12.71 16.00 -15.12
CA SER A 101 14.02 15.69 -15.70
C SER A 101 14.38 14.26 -15.33
N VAL A 102 14.65 13.45 -16.36
CA VAL A 102 14.82 12.01 -16.28
C VAL A 102 16.19 11.63 -16.82
N ARG A 103 16.87 10.73 -16.12
CA ARG A 103 18.11 10.12 -16.57
C ARG A 103 17.89 8.63 -16.83
N ARG A 104 18.12 8.21 -18.07
CA ARG A 104 18.07 6.82 -18.53
C ARG A 104 19.45 6.41 -19.05
N GLY A 105 20.18 5.65 -18.24
CA GLY A 105 21.60 5.39 -18.50
C GLY A 105 22.41 6.68 -18.45
N ASP A 106 23.02 7.03 -19.59
CA ASP A 106 23.82 8.26 -19.78
C ASP A 106 23.02 9.39 -20.46
N THR A 107 21.77 9.15 -20.84
CA THR A 107 20.92 10.14 -21.51
C THR A 107 20.06 10.86 -20.49
N GLU A 108 20.07 12.19 -20.52
CA GLU A 108 19.13 13.04 -19.79
C GLU A 108 18.11 13.65 -20.74
N PHE A 109 16.84 13.65 -20.35
CA PHE A 109 15.74 14.19 -21.12
C PHE A 109 14.60 14.63 -20.20
N ASP A 110 13.77 15.55 -20.68
CA ASP A 110 12.60 16.00 -19.95
C ASP A 110 11.33 15.29 -20.43
N VAL A 111 10.44 14.97 -19.49
CA VAL A 111 9.14 14.36 -19.72
C VAL A 111 8.07 15.16 -19.02
N THR A 112 7.02 15.51 -19.74
CA THR A 112 5.84 16.15 -19.18
C THR A 112 4.84 15.12 -18.72
N ILE A 113 4.38 15.22 -17.47
CA ILE A 113 3.39 14.31 -16.88
C ILE A 113 2.34 15.14 -16.14
N ILE A 114 1.06 14.85 -16.41
CA ILE A 114 -0.06 15.45 -15.66
C ILE A 114 -0.55 14.40 -14.64
N PRO A 115 -0.37 14.61 -13.32
CA PRO A 115 -0.87 13.68 -12.32
C PRO A 115 -2.38 13.58 -12.33
N GLU A 116 -2.90 12.36 -12.22
CA GLU A 116 -4.32 12.13 -12.01
C GLU A 116 -4.73 12.61 -10.62
N THR A 117 -5.85 13.33 -10.55
CA THR A 117 -6.44 13.74 -9.28
C THR A 117 -7.15 12.57 -8.62
N VAL A 118 -6.71 12.22 -7.41
CA VAL A 118 -7.30 11.17 -6.58
C VAL A 118 -7.67 11.76 -5.23
N ASP A 119 -8.93 11.55 -4.81
CA ASP A 119 -9.35 11.93 -3.46
C ASP A 119 -8.76 10.95 -2.42
N VAL A 120 -8.05 11.49 -1.44
CA VAL A 120 -7.56 10.74 -0.28
C VAL A 120 -8.02 11.44 0.99
N ASN A 121 -9.07 10.89 1.62
CA ASN A 121 -9.66 11.41 2.87
C ASN A 121 -10.19 12.86 2.73
N GLY A 122 -10.81 13.22 1.60
CA GLY A 122 -11.32 14.58 1.35
C GLY A 122 -10.24 15.58 0.97
N SER A 123 -9.01 15.11 0.69
CA SER A 123 -7.92 15.92 0.15
C SER A 123 -7.59 15.46 -1.26
N SER A 124 -7.62 16.40 -2.21
CA SER A 124 -7.20 16.19 -3.59
C SER A 124 -5.69 15.92 -3.65
N ARG A 125 -5.27 14.80 -4.22
CA ARG A 125 -3.86 14.42 -4.35
C ARG A 125 -3.51 13.94 -5.75
N GLY A 126 -2.34 14.30 -6.25
CA GLY A 126 -1.85 13.85 -7.55
C GLY A 126 -1.28 12.43 -7.50
N ARG A 127 -1.50 11.63 -8.55
CA ARG A 127 -0.84 10.33 -8.77
C ARG A 127 -0.42 10.14 -10.22
N ILE A 128 0.81 9.64 -10.41
CA ILE A 128 1.35 9.34 -11.74
C ILE A 128 1.47 7.83 -12.05
N GLY A 129 1.31 6.95 -11.05
CA GLY A 129 1.34 5.50 -11.26
C GLY A 129 2.73 4.86 -11.33
N VAL A 130 3.67 5.34 -10.52
CA VAL A 130 5.02 4.74 -10.36
C VAL A 130 5.07 3.94 -9.05
N TYR A 131 5.60 2.72 -9.09
CA TYR A 131 5.83 1.92 -7.89
C TYR A 131 7.03 2.45 -7.09
N ARG A 132 6.91 2.40 -5.76
CA ARG A 132 8.01 2.71 -4.85
C ARG A 132 9.12 1.67 -5.01
N PRO A 133 10.40 2.07 -5.15
CA PRO A 133 11.49 1.12 -5.02
C PRO A 133 11.44 0.50 -3.65
N GLU A 134 11.47 -0.83 -3.59
CA GLU A 134 11.74 -1.49 -2.33
C GLU A 134 13.11 -1.00 -1.84
N PRO A 135 13.22 -0.54 -0.58
CA PRO A 135 14.52 -0.26 -0.03
C PRO A 135 15.36 -1.54 -0.20
N GLU A 136 16.63 -1.40 -0.57
CA GLU A 136 17.60 -2.49 -0.51
C GLU A 136 17.79 -2.89 0.97
N GLY A 137 16.80 -3.62 1.49
CA GLY A 137 16.67 -3.94 2.88
C GLY A 137 17.38 -5.26 3.14
N ARG A 138 18.21 -5.28 4.18
CA ARG A 138 18.63 -6.55 4.78
C ARG A 138 17.39 -7.34 5.15
N THR A 139 17.29 -8.57 4.65
CA THR A 139 16.29 -9.54 5.09
C THR A 139 16.50 -9.78 6.58
N LEU A 140 15.61 -9.25 7.42
CA LEU A 140 15.65 -9.51 8.85
C LEU A 140 15.14 -10.94 9.08
N ARG A 141 16.05 -11.83 9.51
CA ARG A 141 15.71 -13.20 9.87
C ARG A 141 15.34 -13.23 11.35
N PHE A 142 14.10 -13.59 11.63
CA PHE A 142 13.59 -13.76 12.99
C PHE A 142 13.60 -15.24 13.39
N GLY A 143 13.75 -15.51 14.69
CA GLY A 143 13.59 -16.87 15.20
C GLY A 143 12.14 -17.36 15.07
N PRO A 144 11.87 -18.68 15.11
CA PRO A 144 10.52 -19.23 14.90
C PRO A 144 9.44 -18.61 15.80
N PHE A 145 9.75 -18.41 17.08
CA PHE A 145 8.82 -17.81 18.05
C PHE A 145 8.58 -16.32 17.79
N GLU A 146 9.62 -15.55 17.48
CA GLU A 146 9.48 -14.13 17.15
C GLU A 146 8.69 -13.96 15.85
N SER A 147 8.93 -14.80 14.85
CA SER A 147 8.18 -14.81 13.59
C SER A 147 6.69 -15.06 13.80
N LEU A 148 6.32 -15.99 14.69
CA LEU A 148 4.91 -16.24 15.03
C LEU A 148 4.26 -15.00 15.65
N TRP A 149 4.91 -14.37 16.63
CA TRP A 149 4.37 -13.16 17.25
C TRP A 149 4.24 -12.01 16.24
N ARG A 150 5.29 -11.77 15.45
CA ARG A 150 5.25 -10.75 14.40
C ARG A 150 4.20 -11.03 13.33
N SER A 151 3.91 -12.30 13.02
CA SER A 151 2.82 -12.63 12.08
C SER A 151 1.45 -12.23 12.64
N VAL A 152 1.23 -12.32 13.95
CA VAL A 152 -0.02 -11.87 14.57
C VAL A 152 -0.16 -10.36 14.42
N ASP A 153 0.88 -9.60 14.75
CA ASP A 153 0.89 -8.14 14.60
C ASP A 153 0.69 -7.72 13.13
N HIS A 154 1.36 -8.41 12.21
CA HIS A 154 1.23 -8.16 10.78
C HIS A 154 -0.19 -8.47 10.27
N ASN A 155 -0.76 -9.61 10.66
CA ASN A 155 -2.12 -10.00 10.28
C ASN A 155 -3.17 -9.07 10.87
N TYR A 156 -2.97 -8.59 12.11
CA TYR A 156 -3.84 -7.59 12.73
C TYR A 156 -3.81 -6.28 11.95
N LEU A 157 -2.61 -5.78 11.62
CA LEU A 157 -2.46 -4.57 10.81
C LEU A 157 -3.14 -4.72 9.45
N MET A 158 -2.89 -5.83 8.76
CA MET A 158 -3.51 -6.12 7.46
C MET A 158 -5.04 -6.17 7.57
N THR A 159 -5.56 -6.79 8.64
CA THR A 159 -7.00 -6.85 8.90
C THR A 159 -7.62 -5.47 9.05
N VAL A 160 -7.00 -4.60 9.86
CA VAL A 160 -7.49 -3.23 10.07
C VAL A 160 -7.46 -2.42 8.77
N VAL A 161 -6.38 -2.54 7.98
CA VAL A 161 -6.27 -1.88 6.67
C VAL A 161 -7.37 -2.36 5.72
N THR A 162 -7.57 -3.67 5.61
CA THR A 162 -8.60 -4.26 4.75
C THR A 162 -10.00 -3.81 5.16
N LEU A 163 -10.34 -3.85 6.45
CA LEU A 163 -11.65 -3.41 6.93
C LEU A 163 -11.90 -1.92 6.66
N ARG A 164 -10.89 -1.06 6.84
CA ARG A 164 -10.99 0.37 6.49
C ARG A 164 -11.21 0.56 4.99
N SER A 165 -10.50 -0.19 4.15
CA SER A 165 -10.65 -0.13 2.69
C SER A 165 -12.05 -0.57 2.24
N ILE A 166 -12.57 -1.68 2.79
CA ILE A 166 -13.95 -2.14 2.54
C ILE A 166 -14.94 -1.03 2.96
N GLY A 167 -14.78 -0.47 4.15
CA GLY A 167 -15.66 0.60 4.65
C GLY A 167 -15.68 1.83 3.72
N ARG A 168 -14.51 2.29 3.26
CA ARG A 168 -14.40 3.42 2.33
C ARG A 168 -15.00 3.14 0.97
N MET A 169 -14.86 1.90 0.49
CA MET A 169 -15.48 1.45 -0.76
C MET A 169 -17.02 1.48 -0.66
N LEU A 170 -17.57 0.98 0.45
CA LEU A 170 -19.03 1.03 0.70
C LEU A 170 -19.55 2.46 0.84
N MET A 171 -18.74 3.39 1.34
CA MET A 171 -19.05 4.82 1.42
C MET A 171 -18.80 5.58 0.09
N ALA A 172 -18.46 4.88 -1.00
CA ALA A 172 -18.10 5.46 -2.30
C ALA A 172 -16.94 6.49 -2.26
N GLN A 173 -16.07 6.38 -1.24
CA GLN A 173 -14.88 7.23 -1.07
C GLN A 173 -13.66 6.67 -1.82
N MET A 174 -13.78 5.47 -2.38
CA MET A 174 -12.75 4.83 -3.20
C MET A 174 -13.41 4.24 -4.44
N SER A 175 -12.81 4.46 -5.62
CA SER A 175 -13.29 3.85 -6.86
C SER A 175 -13.31 2.33 -6.76
N THR A 176 -14.36 1.73 -7.32
CA THR A 176 -14.53 0.27 -7.46
C THR A 176 -13.46 -0.37 -8.36
N ASP A 177 -12.66 0.45 -9.05
CA ASP A 177 -11.47 0.05 -9.80
C ASP A 177 -10.40 -0.61 -8.91
N ASN A 178 -10.46 -0.47 -7.59
CA ASN A 178 -9.53 -1.18 -6.71
C ASN A 178 -9.97 -2.62 -6.37
N LEU A 179 -11.17 -3.03 -6.81
CA LEU A 179 -11.64 -4.40 -6.62
C LEU A 179 -10.92 -5.31 -7.64
N SER A 180 -9.98 -6.12 -7.14
CA SER A 180 -9.29 -7.11 -7.98
C SER A 180 -10.24 -8.25 -8.30
N GLY A 181 -10.55 -8.46 -9.58
CA GLY A 181 -11.34 -9.61 -9.99
C GLY A 181 -10.51 -10.90 -10.14
N PRO A 182 -11.16 -12.02 -10.49
CA PRO A 182 -10.51 -13.34 -10.59
C PRO A 182 -9.34 -13.38 -11.58
N ILE A 183 -9.41 -12.62 -12.67
CA ILE A 183 -8.37 -12.58 -13.71
C ILE A 183 -7.16 -11.81 -13.19
N THR A 184 -7.39 -10.68 -12.53
CA THR A 184 -6.32 -9.89 -11.91
C THR A 184 -5.60 -10.70 -10.83
N ILE A 185 -6.35 -11.42 -9.98
CA ILE A 185 -5.79 -12.31 -8.96
C ILE A 185 -4.91 -13.39 -9.60
N ALA A 186 -5.39 -14.06 -10.65
CA ALA A 186 -4.62 -15.10 -11.35
C ALA A 186 -3.32 -14.55 -11.96
N ARG A 187 -3.34 -13.34 -12.53
CA ARG A 187 -2.15 -12.68 -13.10
C ARG A 187 -1.13 -12.32 -12.02
N ILE A 188 -1.57 -11.74 -10.91
CA ILE A 188 -0.68 -11.37 -9.80
C ILE A 188 -0.10 -12.63 -9.14
N ALA A 189 -0.90 -13.69 -9.00
CA ALA A 189 -0.42 -15.00 -8.54
C ALA A 189 0.71 -15.52 -9.43
N GLY A 190 0.57 -15.44 -10.76
CA GLY A 190 1.62 -15.82 -11.70
C GLY A 190 2.91 -15.00 -11.52
N ARG A 191 2.79 -13.67 -11.51
CA ARG A 191 3.96 -12.76 -11.33
C ARG A 191 4.69 -12.98 -10.00
N THR A 192 3.95 -13.18 -8.91
CA THR A 192 4.55 -13.42 -7.59
C THR A 192 5.20 -14.79 -7.51
N ALA A 193 4.63 -15.82 -8.15
CA ALA A 193 5.24 -17.14 -8.27
C ALA A 193 6.55 -17.12 -9.07
N GLU A 194 6.65 -16.27 -10.10
CA GLU A 194 7.90 -16.06 -10.85
C GLU A 194 8.98 -15.34 -10.03
N THR A 195 8.57 -14.50 -9.06
CA THR A 195 9.50 -13.75 -8.20
C THR A 195 10.11 -14.65 -7.13
N GLY A 196 9.31 -15.51 -6.51
CA GLY A 196 9.79 -16.42 -5.48
C GLY A 196 8.66 -17.01 -4.61
N ILE A 197 8.99 -18.09 -3.89
CA ILE A 197 8.03 -18.76 -3.01
C ILE A 197 7.62 -17.87 -1.83
N ALA A 198 8.51 -16.99 -1.36
CA ALA A 198 8.23 -16.12 -0.22
C ALA A 198 7.17 -15.07 -0.59
N GLU A 199 7.32 -14.44 -1.75
CA GLU A 199 6.43 -13.44 -2.31
C GLU A 199 5.08 -14.06 -2.67
N PHE A 200 5.09 -15.28 -3.23
CA PHE A 200 3.87 -16.03 -3.50
C PHE A 200 3.10 -16.39 -2.21
N LEU A 201 3.79 -16.84 -1.15
CA LEU A 201 3.17 -17.12 0.14
C LEU A 201 2.63 -15.84 0.79
N ALA A 202 3.36 -14.72 0.70
CA ALA A 202 2.89 -13.43 1.18
C ALA A 202 1.62 -12.97 0.45
N PHE A 203 1.58 -13.13 -0.88
CA PHE A 203 0.39 -12.87 -1.69
C PHE A 203 -0.79 -13.75 -1.27
N LEU A 204 -0.58 -15.07 -1.12
CA LEU A 204 -1.62 -15.99 -0.65
C LEU A 204 -2.12 -15.62 0.76
N ALA A 205 -1.25 -15.16 1.64
CA ALA A 205 -1.64 -14.70 2.97
C ALA A 205 -2.59 -13.49 2.90
N ILE A 206 -2.28 -12.49 2.07
CA ILE A 206 -3.13 -11.31 1.86
C ILE A 206 -4.50 -11.71 1.31
N ILE A 207 -4.54 -12.62 0.32
CA ILE A 207 -5.80 -13.11 -0.25
C ILE A 207 -6.60 -13.90 0.80
N SER A 208 -5.94 -14.75 1.59
CA SER A 208 -6.59 -15.56 2.63
C SER A 208 -7.24 -14.68 3.70
N ILE A 209 -6.53 -13.66 4.18
CA ILE A 209 -7.07 -12.69 5.14
C ILE A 209 -8.25 -11.93 4.52
N SER A 210 -8.11 -11.47 3.27
CA SER A 210 -9.17 -10.70 2.60
C SER A 210 -10.43 -11.53 2.39
N LEU A 211 -10.31 -12.78 1.93
CA LEU A 211 -11.43 -13.69 1.75
C LEU A 211 -12.08 -14.05 3.10
N GLY A 212 -11.27 -14.30 4.14
CA GLY A 212 -11.79 -14.53 5.49
C GLY A 212 -12.59 -13.35 6.04
N LEU A 213 -12.11 -12.12 5.84
CA LEU A 213 -12.82 -10.91 6.28
C LEU A 213 -14.08 -10.65 5.46
N LEU A 214 -14.04 -10.86 4.14
CA LEU A 214 -15.22 -10.76 3.29
C LEU A 214 -16.29 -11.79 3.68
N ASN A 215 -15.89 -13.02 4.00
CA ASN A 215 -16.80 -14.06 4.46
C ASN A 215 -17.41 -13.75 5.84
N LEU A 216 -16.75 -12.91 6.66
CA LEU A 216 -17.25 -12.47 7.96
C LEU A 216 -18.23 -11.28 7.87
N LEU A 217 -18.39 -10.67 6.69
CA LEU A 217 -19.36 -9.60 6.50
C LEU A 217 -20.79 -10.12 6.73
N PRO A 218 -21.71 -9.27 7.23
CA PRO A 218 -23.10 -9.62 7.51
C PRO A 218 -23.92 -9.71 6.21
N ILE A 219 -23.47 -10.54 5.27
CA ILE A 219 -24.11 -10.80 3.98
C ILE A 219 -24.76 -12.19 4.08
N PRO A 220 -26.09 -12.29 3.92
CA PRO A 220 -26.75 -13.59 3.86
C PRO A 220 -26.09 -14.50 2.81
N VAL A 221 -25.95 -15.80 3.10
CA VAL A 221 -25.23 -16.82 2.29
C VAL A 221 -23.73 -16.94 2.61
N LEU A 222 -23.09 -15.90 3.14
CA LEU A 222 -21.75 -16.00 3.71
C LEU A 222 -21.79 -16.42 5.18
N ASP A 223 -20.65 -16.89 5.70
CA ASP A 223 -20.51 -17.32 7.10
C ASP A 223 -20.89 -16.20 8.09
N GLY A 224 -20.57 -14.94 7.78
CA GLY A 224 -20.96 -13.77 8.56
C GLY A 224 -22.46 -13.48 8.53
N GLY A 225 -23.19 -13.94 7.51
CA GLY A 225 -24.65 -13.90 7.50
C GLY A 225 -25.25 -14.81 8.57
N HIS A 226 -24.68 -16.00 8.79
CA HIS A 226 -25.07 -16.87 9.89
C HIS A 226 -24.76 -16.23 11.25
N LEU A 227 -23.58 -15.62 11.40
CA LEU A 227 -23.22 -14.88 12.61
C LEU A 227 -24.21 -13.74 12.89
N MET A 228 -24.63 -13.01 11.87
CA MET A 228 -25.66 -11.96 11.97
C MET A 228 -26.99 -12.55 12.46
N TYR A 229 -27.43 -13.70 11.94
CA TYR A 229 -28.67 -14.34 12.40
C TYR A 229 -28.58 -14.83 13.84
N PHE A 230 -27.44 -15.40 14.25
CA PHE A 230 -27.22 -15.79 15.65
C PHE A 230 -27.18 -14.59 16.59
N LEU A 231 -26.58 -13.48 16.15
CA LEU A 231 -26.56 -12.24 16.92
C LEU A 231 -27.99 -11.69 17.08
N TYR A 232 -28.77 -11.69 16.00
CA TYR A 232 -30.19 -11.34 16.05
C TYR A 232 -30.98 -12.23 17.01
N GLU A 233 -30.80 -13.56 16.94
CA GLU A 233 -31.47 -14.50 17.84
C GLU A 233 -31.04 -14.30 19.30
N GLY A 234 -29.75 -14.05 19.55
CA GLY A 234 -29.23 -13.77 20.88
C GLY A 234 -29.77 -12.48 21.50
N ILE A 235 -29.99 -11.44 20.69
CA ILE A 235 -30.54 -10.15 21.16
C ILE A 235 -32.06 -10.23 21.32
N THR A 236 -32.77 -10.90 20.40
CA THR A 236 -34.24 -10.90 20.36
C THR A 236 -34.87 -12.10 21.09
N GLY A 237 -34.08 -13.13 21.40
CA GLY A 237 -34.55 -14.41 21.95
C GLY A 237 -35.42 -15.21 20.97
N ARG A 238 -35.49 -14.81 19.69
CA ARG A 238 -36.36 -15.42 18.68
C ARG A 238 -35.58 -15.71 17.41
N LYS A 239 -35.85 -16.87 16.82
CA LYS A 239 -35.32 -17.21 15.50
C LYS A 239 -35.89 -16.26 14.43
N PRO A 240 -35.09 -15.83 13.45
CA PRO A 240 -35.62 -15.17 12.26
C PRO A 240 -36.69 -16.06 11.61
N SER A 241 -37.74 -15.45 11.05
CA SER A 241 -38.74 -16.21 10.31
C SER A 241 -38.13 -16.85 9.06
N GLU A 242 -38.69 -17.99 8.63
CA GLU A 242 -38.25 -18.67 7.40
C GLU A 242 -38.31 -17.74 6.18
N ASP A 243 -39.36 -16.94 6.07
CA ASP A 243 -39.51 -15.96 4.99
C ASP A 243 -38.38 -14.92 4.99
N ALA A 244 -37.95 -14.44 6.17
CA ALA A 244 -36.85 -13.50 6.30
C ALA A 244 -35.50 -14.12 5.95
N LEU A 245 -35.28 -15.40 6.30
CA LEU A 245 -34.09 -16.15 5.91
C LEU A 245 -34.04 -16.34 4.40
N ILE A 246 -35.14 -16.76 3.77
CA ILE A 246 -35.24 -16.96 2.32
C ILE A 246 -35.04 -15.63 1.58
N ALA A 247 -35.68 -14.55 2.04
CA ALA A 247 -35.51 -13.22 1.46
C ALA A 247 -34.05 -12.75 1.59
N GLY A 248 -33.46 -12.92 2.78
CA GLY A 248 -32.06 -12.62 3.03
C GLY A 248 -31.14 -13.37 2.07
N GLN A 249 -31.26 -14.70 1.98
CA GLN A 249 -30.45 -15.52 1.09
C GLN A 249 -30.57 -15.11 -0.38
N LYS A 250 -31.79 -14.81 -0.85
CA LYS A 250 -32.00 -14.30 -2.22
C LYS A 250 -31.25 -12.99 -2.45
N ILE A 251 -31.37 -12.04 -1.53
CA ILE A 251 -30.63 -10.76 -1.58
C ILE A 251 -29.12 -11.02 -1.60
N GLY A 252 -28.63 -11.90 -0.72
CA GLY A 252 -27.22 -12.25 -0.62
C GLY A 252 -26.66 -12.86 -1.91
N ILE A 253 -27.33 -13.87 -2.46
CA ILE A 253 -26.93 -14.49 -3.74
C ILE A 253 -26.97 -13.48 -4.87
N SER A 254 -28.02 -12.68 -4.98
CA SER A 254 -28.12 -11.63 -6.02
C SER A 254 -26.98 -10.62 -5.90
N ALA A 255 -26.63 -10.20 -4.69
CA ALA A 255 -25.52 -9.29 -4.45
C ALA A 255 -24.16 -9.90 -4.82
N ILE A 256 -23.91 -11.16 -4.45
CA ILE A 256 -22.67 -11.88 -4.81
C ILE A 256 -22.54 -12.04 -6.32
N ILE A 257 -23.63 -12.43 -7.00
CA ILE A 257 -23.65 -12.55 -8.47
C ILE A 257 -23.36 -11.20 -9.12
N LEU A 258 -24.03 -10.12 -8.67
CA LEU A 258 -23.81 -8.78 -9.19
C LEU A 258 -22.36 -8.32 -8.99
N LEU A 259 -21.81 -8.54 -7.80
CA LEU A 259 -20.42 -8.19 -7.49
C LEU A 259 -19.43 -9.01 -8.33
N THR A 260 -19.71 -10.30 -8.55
CA THR A 260 -18.90 -11.16 -9.42
C THR A 260 -18.92 -10.66 -10.86
N ILE A 261 -20.09 -10.31 -11.40
CA ILE A 261 -20.23 -9.74 -12.74
C ILE A 261 -19.47 -8.41 -12.84
N LEU A 262 -19.61 -7.53 -11.84
CA LEU A 262 -18.91 -6.24 -11.81
C LEU A 262 -17.39 -6.42 -11.75
N ALA A 263 -16.90 -7.38 -10.95
CA ALA A 263 -15.47 -7.68 -10.86
C ALA A 263 -14.93 -8.22 -12.20
N PHE A 264 -15.65 -9.12 -12.86
CA PHE A 264 -15.29 -9.61 -14.19
C PHE A 264 -15.32 -8.48 -15.24
N TYR A 265 -16.33 -7.63 -15.22
CA TYR A 265 -16.43 -6.48 -16.12
C TYR A 265 -15.23 -5.54 -15.93
N ASN A 266 -14.92 -5.17 -14.69
CA ASN A 266 -13.76 -4.33 -14.37
C ASN A 266 -12.44 -4.97 -14.79
N ASP A 267 -12.29 -6.29 -14.60
CA ASP A 267 -11.11 -7.02 -15.07
C ASP A 267 -10.97 -6.94 -16.60
N ILE A 268 -12.06 -7.15 -17.35
CA ILE A 268 -12.04 -7.08 -18.83
C ILE A 268 -11.74 -5.66 -19.30
N MET A 269 -12.41 -4.65 -18.74
CA MET A 269 -12.20 -3.24 -19.10
C MET A 269 -10.79 -2.76 -18.77
N ARG A 270 -10.07 -3.42 -17.88
CA ARG A 270 -8.66 -3.13 -17.58
C ARG A 270 -7.70 -3.72 -18.62
N LEU A 271 -8.14 -4.69 -19.42
CA LEU A 271 -7.32 -5.37 -20.42
C LEU A 271 -7.28 -4.66 -21.78
N PHE A 272 -8.20 -3.73 -22.02
CA PHE A 272 -8.37 -2.98 -23.27
C PHE A 272 -8.30 -1.49 -22.99
#